data_AF-A0A920P0X7-F1
#
_entry.id   AF-A0A920P0X7-F1
#
_cell.length_a   1.000
_cell.length_b   1.000
_cell.length_c   1.000
_cell.angle_alpha   90.00
_cell.angle_beta   90.00
_cell.angle_gamma   90.00
#
_symmetry.space_group_name_H-M   'P 1'
#
loop_
_entity.id
_entity.type
_entity.pdbx_description
1 polymer ?
#
loop_
_entity_poly.entity_id
_entity_poly.type
_entity_poly.pdbx_seq_one_letter_code
_entity_poly.pdbx_strand_id
1 'polypeptide(L)'
;MAKNQGLDLIEIAPKANPPVCKIMDMGKYKYDAQKKANLAKKKQKIVSLKEIKMRPVTETHDYEFKVKNAKKFIAKGDKVKFTIRFKGRELQHSHLGKN
;
A
#
# COMPACT_ATOMS: atom_id res chain seq x y z
N MET A 1 -40.93 -19.74 2.83
CA MET A 1 -40.62 -18.72 1.80
C MET A 1 -39.20 -18.83 1.22
N ALA A 2 -38.13 -19.01 2.02
CA ALA A 2 -36.77 -19.27 1.48
C ALA A 2 -36.51 -20.77 1.17
N LYS A 3 -36.85 -21.67 2.11
CA LYS A 3 -36.79 -23.14 1.92
C LYS A 3 -37.55 -23.65 0.68
N ASN A 4 -38.68 -23.02 0.33
CA ASN A 4 -39.47 -23.38 -0.85
C ASN A 4 -38.78 -23.06 -2.18
N GLN A 5 -37.79 -22.17 -2.16
CA GLN A 5 -37.06 -21.72 -3.35
C GLN A 5 -35.62 -22.27 -3.38
N GLY A 6 -35.22 -23.09 -2.39
CA GLY A 6 -33.85 -23.58 -2.27
C GLY A 6 -32.80 -22.48 -2.00
N LEU A 7 -33.23 -21.33 -1.46
CA LEU A 7 -32.39 -20.17 -1.18
C LEU A 7 -32.19 -19.96 0.32
N ASP A 8 -31.11 -19.27 0.69
CA ASP A 8 -30.79 -18.94 2.09
C ASP A 8 -31.40 -17.60 2.51
N LEU A 9 -31.74 -17.47 3.79
CA LEU A 9 -32.08 -16.19 4.41
C LEU A 9 -30.81 -15.60 5.01
N ILE A 10 -30.31 -14.49 4.47
CA ILE A 10 -29.05 -13.86 4.88
C ILE A 10 -29.32 -12.52 5.54
N GLU A 11 -28.80 -12.33 6.74
CA GLU A 11 -28.83 -11.05 7.45
C GLU A 11 -27.76 -10.12 6.90
N ILE A 12 -28.18 -9.05 6.19
CA ILE A 12 -27.27 -8.08 5.57
C ILE A 12 -27.02 -6.86 6.44
N ALA A 13 -27.96 -6.51 7.32
CA ALA A 13 -27.82 -5.38 8.25
C ALA A 13 -28.27 -5.79 9.66
N PRO A 14 -27.39 -6.45 10.43
CA PRO A 14 -27.71 -6.89 11.79
C PRO A 14 -27.82 -5.72 12.79
N LYS A 15 -27.31 -4.53 12.43
CA LYS A 15 -27.33 -3.33 13.28
C LYS A 15 -28.54 -2.41 13.02
N ALA A 16 -29.39 -2.74 12.05
CA ALA A 16 -30.61 -1.99 11.79
C ALA A 16 -31.74 -2.44 12.74
N ASN A 17 -32.67 -1.55 13.07
CA ASN A 17 -33.86 -1.88 13.85
C ASN A 17 -35.13 -1.61 13.03
N PRO A 18 -35.86 -2.65 12.55
CA PRO A 18 -35.58 -4.08 12.69
C PRO A 18 -34.42 -4.56 11.78
N PRO A 19 -33.75 -5.68 12.12
CA PRO A 19 -32.68 -6.25 11.31
C PRO A 19 -33.19 -6.63 9.92
N VAL A 20 -32.40 -6.29 8.90
CA VAL A 20 -32.79 -6.49 7.50
C VAL A 20 -32.20 -7.80 6.98
N CYS A 21 -33.09 -8.75 6.68
CA CYS A 21 -32.77 -10.05 6.09
C CYS A 21 -33.14 -10.06 4.60
N LYS A 22 -32.30 -10.66 3.76
CA LYS A 22 -32.54 -10.81 2.33
C LYS A 22 -32.42 -12.27 1.92
N ILE A 23 -33.35 -12.74 1.10
CA ILE A 23 -33.34 -14.10 0.57
C ILE A 23 -32.39 -14.12 -0.63
N MET A 24 -31.30 -14.87 -0.55
CA MET A 24 -30.31 -15.03 -1.62
C MET A 24 -29.47 -16.30 -1.43
N ASP A 25 -28.80 -16.74 -2.49
CA ASP A 25 -27.87 -17.86 -2.43
C ASP A 25 -26.55 -17.45 -1.74
N MET A 26 -26.20 -18.14 -0.64
CA MET A 26 -25.02 -17.81 0.17
C MET A 26 -23.71 -18.09 -0.58
N GLY A 27 -23.66 -19.11 -1.44
CA GLY A 27 -22.48 -19.44 -2.24
C GLY A 27 -22.15 -18.35 -3.27
N LYS A 28 -23.16 -17.94 -4.04
CA LYS A 28 -23.06 -16.87 -5.03
C LYS A 28 -22.70 -15.53 -4.38
N TYR A 29 -23.28 -15.22 -3.22
CA TYR A 29 -22.97 -14.01 -2.47
C TYR A 29 -21.51 -13.97 -2.00
N LYS A 30 -21.01 -15.06 -1.39
CA LYS A 30 -19.61 -15.17 -0.98
C LYS A 30 -18.64 -15.02 -2.17
N TYR A 31 -18.96 -15.67 -3.29
CA TYR A 31 -18.16 -15.59 -4.50
C TYR A 31 -18.09 -14.15 -5.05
N ASP A 32 -19.23 -13.47 -5.16
CA ASP A 32 -19.26 -12.10 -5.67
C ASP A 32 -18.55 -11.11 -4.73
N ALA A 33 -18.76 -11.25 -3.42
CA ALA A 33 -18.06 -10.47 -2.40
C ALA A 33 -16.54 -10.66 -2.47
N GLN A 34 -16.08 -11.91 -2.62
CA GLN A 34 -14.66 -12.22 -2.76
C GLN A 34 -14.09 -11.69 -4.08
N LYS A 35 -14.83 -11.82 -5.19
CA LYS A 35 -14.47 -11.27 -6.49
C LYS A 35 -14.33 -9.76 -6.42
N LYS A 36 -15.29 -9.06 -5.81
CA LYS A 36 -15.27 -7.60 -5.60
C LYS A 36 -14.08 -7.18 -4.72
N ALA A 37 -13.82 -7.90 -3.62
CA ALA A 37 -12.67 -7.63 -2.76
C ALA A 37 -11.34 -7.83 -3.50
N ASN A 38 -11.22 -8.88 -4.32
CA ASN A 38 -10.02 -9.13 -5.13
C ASN A 38 -9.81 -8.07 -6.21
N LEU A 39 -10.90 -7.62 -6.86
CA LEU A 39 -10.84 -6.51 -7.82
C LEU A 39 -10.42 -5.20 -7.13
N ALA A 40 -10.94 -4.91 -5.94
CA ALA A 40 -10.56 -3.74 -5.16
C ALA A 40 -9.06 -3.79 -4.77
N LYS A 41 -8.58 -4.95 -4.28
CA LYS A 41 -7.16 -5.14 -3.96
C LYS A 41 -6.26 -5.00 -5.19
N LYS A 42 -6.66 -5.53 -6.35
CA LYS A 42 -5.90 -5.37 -7.61
C LYS A 42 -5.84 -3.92 -8.10
N LYS A 43 -6.92 -3.15 -7.89
CA LYS A 43 -6.98 -1.72 -8.25
C LYS A 43 -6.21 -0.83 -7.28
N GLN A 44 -5.93 -1.29 -6.06
CA GLN A 44 -5.16 -0.52 -5.10
C GLN A 44 -3.73 -0.33 -5.61
N LYS A 45 -3.33 0.94 -5.82
CA LYS A 45 -1.96 1.29 -6.20
C LYS A 45 -1.03 0.97 -5.04
N ILE A 46 -0.21 -0.07 -5.18
CA ILE A 46 0.81 -0.43 -4.20
C ILE A 46 1.96 0.57 -4.34
N VAL A 47 2.03 1.53 -3.43
CA VAL A 47 3.14 2.48 -3.34
C VAL A 47 4.24 1.84 -2.50
N SER A 48 5.37 1.49 -3.12
CA SER A 48 6.50 0.91 -2.38
C SER A 48 7.40 2.02 -1.84
N LEU A 49 7.99 1.81 -0.65
CA LEU A 49 9.03 2.67 -0.12
C LEU A 49 10.40 2.16 -0.59
N LYS A 50 11.11 2.97 -1.39
CA LYS A 50 12.47 2.70 -1.84
C LYS A 50 13.45 3.51 -1.00
N GLU A 51 14.32 2.83 -0.27
CA GLU A 51 15.35 3.49 0.54
C GLU A 51 16.66 3.65 -0.25
N ILE A 52 17.20 4.86 -0.30
CA ILE A 52 18.47 5.20 -0.93
C ILE A 52 19.44 5.65 0.16
N LYS A 53 20.54 4.90 0.32
CA LYS A 53 21.57 5.17 1.33
C LYS A 53 22.70 6.01 0.74
N MET A 54 23.02 7.13 1.38
CA MET A 54 24.08 8.05 0.98
C MET A 54 25.11 8.19 2.10
N ARG A 55 26.32 8.60 1.73
CA ARG A 55 27.38 8.96 2.67
C ARG A 55 27.70 10.45 2.50
N PRO A 56 28.18 11.14 3.55
CA PRO A 56 28.53 12.55 3.44
C PRO A 56 29.69 12.81 2.46
N VAL A 57 30.65 11.89 2.33
CA VAL A 57 31.78 11.99 1.40
C VAL A 57 31.51 11.25 0.07
N THR A 58 30.25 11.25 -0.38
CA THR A 58 29.90 10.61 -1.65
C THR A 58 30.50 11.41 -2.82
N GLU A 59 31.22 10.72 -3.70
CA GLU A 59 31.75 11.28 -4.95
C GLU A 59 30.61 11.76 -5.87
N THR A 60 30.85 12.83 -6.65
CA THR A 60 29.88 13.44 -7.55
C THR A 60 29.16 12.43 -8.45
N HIS A 61 29.90 11.47 -9.01
CA HIS A 61 29.34 10.44 -9.89
C HIS A 61 28.34 9.51 -9.17
N ASP A 62 28.65 9.07 -7.94
CA ASP A 62 27.75 8.22 -7.14
C ASP A 62 26.51 8.99 -6.67
N TYR A 63 26.65 10.29 -6.38
CA TYR A 63 25.52 11.17 -6.09
C TYR A 63 24.56 11.28 -7.28
N GLU A 64 25.08 11.61 -8.47
CA GLU A 64 24.27 11.74 -9.69
C GLU A 64 23.55 10.43 -10.04
N PHE A 65 24.21 9.29 -9.89
CA PHE A 65 23.60 7.99 -10.11
C PHE A 65 22.42 7.73 -9.14
N LYS A 66 22.60 8.02 -7.85
CA LYS A 66 21.55 7.87 -6.83
C LYS A 66 20.38 8.82 -7.05
N VAL A 67 20.63 10.07 -7.42
CA VAL A 67 19.58 11.04 -7.77
C VAL A 67 18.82 10.60 -9.01
N LYS A 68 19.49 10.10 -10.04
CA LYS A 68 18.83 9.57 -11.25
C LYS A 68 17.92 8.39 -10.92
N ASN A 69 18.35 7.49 -10.05
CA ASN A 69 17.51 6.37 -9.59
C ASN A 69 16.34 6.83 -8.73
N ALA A 70 16.54 7.82 -7.85
CA ALA A 70 15.45 8.43 -7.09
C ALA A 70 14.37 9.02 -8.01
N LYS A 71 14.78 9.79 -9.03
CA LYS A 71 13.87 10.35 -10.05
C LYS A 71 13.08 9.25 -10.76
N LYS A 72 13.72 8.12 -11.11
CA LYS A 72 13.04 6.96 -11.71
C LYS A 72 12.01 6.33 -10.78
N PHE A 73 12.30 6.20 -9.48
CA PHE A 73 11.34 5.64 -8.52
C PHE A 73 10.15 6.56 -8.29
N ILE A 74 10.38 7.87 -8.17
CA ILE A 74 9.31 8.87 -8.04
C ILE A 74 8.42 8.86 -9.29
N ALA A 75 9.01 8.80 -10.49
CA ALA A 75 8.26 8.72 -11.75
C ALA A 75 7.39 7.46 -11.85
N LYS A 76 7.82 6.35 -11.24
CA LYS A 76 7.02 5.11 -11.13
C LYS A 76 5.91 5.20 -10.07
N GLY A 77 5.89 6.26 -9.26
CA GLY A 77 4.92 6.47 -8.19
C GLY A 77 5.30 5.81 -6.86
N ASP A 78 6.56 5.38 -6.71
CA ASP A 78 7.11 4.89 -5.45
C ASP A 78 7.56 6.07 -4.57
N LYS A 79 7.50 5.87 -3.24
CA LYS A 79 8.07 6.83 -2.29
C LYS A 79 9.56 6.57 -2.14
N VAL A 80 10.36 7.61 -2.11
CA VAL A 80 11.81 7.50 -1.90
C VAL A 80 12.17 8.04 -0.52
N LYS A 81 12.93 7.27 0.25
CA LYS A 81 13.51 7.68 1.53
C LYS A 81 15.02 7.78 1.38
N PHE A 82 15.58 8.96 1.59
CA PHE A 82 17.02 9.13 1.63
C PHE A 82 17.53 8.95 3.06
N THR A 83 18.54 8.11 3.24
CA THR A 83 19.17 7.86 4.54
C THR A 83 20.66 8.15 4.41
N ILE A 84 21.15 9.18 5.09
CA ILE A 84 22.58 9.48 5.16
C ILE A 84 23.17 8.72 6.36
N ARG A 85 24.17 7.87 6.12
CA ARG A 85 24.94 7.25 7.20
C ARG A 85 26.23 8.02 7.43
N PHE A 86 26.39 8.51 8.66
CA PHE A 86 27.63 9.09 9.17
C PHE A 86 28.44 8.00 9.88
N LYS A 87 29.77 7.95 9.71
CA LYS A 87 30.65 7.00 10.41
C LYS A 87 31.70 7.76 11.25
N GLY A 88 31.81 7.43 12.53
CA GLY A 88 32.87 7.95 13.40
C GLY A 88 32.79 9.47 13.62
N ARG A 89 33.90 10.19 13.35
CA ARG A 89 34.04 11.65 13.55
C ARG A 89 33.13 12.50 12.65
N GLU A 90 32.46 11.90 11.67
CA GLU A 90 31.54 12.58 10.75
C GLU A 90 30.21 13.04 11.40
N LEU A 91 29.89 12.56 12.60
CA LEU A 91 28.72 13.04 13.37
C LEU A 91 28.77 14.55 13.64
N GLN A 92 29.97 15.13 13.76
CA GLN A 92 30.17 16.58 13.94
C GLN A 92 29.83 17.38 12.68
N HIS A 93 29.79 16.72 11.52
CA HIS A 93 29.45 17.30 10.22
C HIS A 93 27.99 17.06 9.82
N SER A 94 27.07 16.96 10.79
CA SER A 94 25.63 16.85 10.53
C SER A 94 25.07 17.98 9.64
N HIS A 95 25.77 19.12 9.55
CA HIS A 95 25.42 20.23 8.67
C HIS A 95 25.61 19.92 7.17
N LEU A 96 26.53 19.02 6.81
CA LEU A 96 26.77 18.63 5.41
C LEU A 96 25.60 17.86 4.78
N GLY A 97 24.70 17.29 5.58
CA GLY A 97 23.49 16.60 5.12
C GLY A 97 22.19 17.40 5.26
N LYS A 98 22.25 18.67 5.68
CA LYS A 98 21.07 19.45 6.12
C LYS A 98 20.66 20.59 5.17
N ASN A 99 21.33 20.75 4.03
CA ASN A 99 20.96 21.70 2.98
C ASN A 99 20.31 20.99 1.79
#